data_AF-A0A484AKT8-F1
#
_entry.id   AF-A0A484AKT8-F1
#
_cell.length_a   1.000
_cell.length_b   1.000
_cell.length_c   1.000
_cell.angle_alpha   90.00
_cell.angle_beta   90.00
_cell.angle_gamma   90.00
#
_symmetry.space_group_name_H-M   'P 1'
#
loop_
_entity.id
_entity.type
_entity.pdbx_description
1 polymer ?
#
loop_
_entity_poly.entity_id
_entity_poly.type
_entity_poly.pdbx_seq_one_letter_code
_entity_poly.pdbx_strand_id
1 'polypeptide(L)' 'MEDSWNIQEAMLSDVLVSNVYNQFFQQNQILFKDKIVLDVGCRSGLLSILAVEAGAVKVFAIGNMQS' A
#
# COMPACT_ATOMS: atom_id res chain seq x y z
N MET A 1 -10.84 -13.53 -20.34
CA MET A 1 -10.25 -12.19 -20.22
C MET A 1 -10.86 -11.60 -18.97
N GLU A 2 -10.14 -11.69 -17.85
CA GLU A 2 -10.57 -11.09 -16.59
C GLU A 2 -10.07 -9.64 -16.60
N ASP A 3 -10.99 -8.69 -16.52
CA ASP A 3 -10.65 -7.27 -16.64
C ASP A 3 -9.81 -6.83 -15.44
N SER A 4 -8.55 -6.49 -15.69
CA SER A 4 -7.56 -6.03 -14.70
C SER A 4 -8.04 -4.84 -13.85
N TRP A 5 -9.04 -4.09 -14.34
CA TRP A 5 -9.71 -3.00 -13.63
C TRP A 5 -10.47 -3.49 -12.39
N ASN A 6 -11.09 -4.67 -12.44
CA ASN A 6 -11.89 -5.20 -11.33
C ASN A 6 -11.04 -5.49 -10.09
N ILE A 7 -9.78 -5.91 -10.26
CA ILE A 7 -8.94 -6.28 -9.12
C ILE A 7 -8.45 -5.01 -8.37
N GLN A 8 -8.24 -3.89 -9.08
CA GLN A 8 -7.78 -2.65 -8.46
C GLN A 8 -8.90 -2.01 -7.66
N GLU A 9 -10.08 -1.92 -8.26
CA GLU A 9 -11.29 -1.50 -7.56
C GLU A 9 -11.61 -2.45 -6.41
N ALA A 10 -11.52 -3.77 -6.60
CA ALA A 10 -11.76 -4.72 -5.52
C ALA A 10 -10.82 -4.51 -4.32
N MET A 11 -9.53 -4.23 -4.53
CA MET A 11 -8.63 -3.94 -3.40
C MET A 11 -8.99 -2.64 -2.65
N LEU A 12 -9.42 -1.60 -3.37
CA LEU A 12 -9.80 -0.31 -2.77
C LEU A 12 -11.19 -0.35 -2.12
N SER A 13 -12.11 -1.11 -2.70
CA SER A 13 -13.49 -1.25 -2.23
C SER A 13 -13.65 -2.35 -1.19
N ASP A 14 -12.67 -3.25 -1.05
CA ASP A 14 -12.60 -4.21 0.05
C ASP A 14 -12.09 -3.53 1.33
N VAL A 15 -13.07 -3.11 2.14
CA VAL A 15 -12.89 -2.47 3.44
C VAL A 15 -12.15 -3.38 4.42
N LEU A 16 -12.30 -4.71 4.33
CA LEU A 16 -11.63 -5.64 5.24
C LEU A 16 -10.14 -5.70 4.95
N VAL A 17 -9.75 -5.83 3.69
CA VAL A 17 -8.35 -5.86 3.27
C VAL A 17 -7.66 -4.54 3.58
N SER A 18 -8.34 -3.41 3.31
CA SER A 18 -7.82 -2.07 3.63
C SER A 18 -7.62 -1.85 5.14
N ASN A 19 -8.54 -2.34 5.98
CA ASN A 19 -8.42 -2.23 7.44
C ASN A 19 -7.28 -3.08 8.00
N VAL A 20 -7.04 -4.28 7.46
CA VAL A 20 -5.93 -5.14 7.90
C VAL A 20 -4.59 -4.46 7.63
N TYR A 21 -4.39 -3.89 6.43
CA TYR A 21 -3.17 -3.15 6.14
C TYR A 21 -3.02 -1.92 7.04
N ASN A 22 -4.06 -1.10 7.17
CA ASN A 22 -3.99 0.08 8.03
C ASN A 22 -3.61 -0.30 9.47
N GLN A 23 -4.25 -1.32 10.04
CA GLN A 23 -3.92 -1.81 11.37
C GLN A 23 -2.47 -2.31 11.48
N PHE A 24 -1.96 -3.02 10.47
CA PHE A 24 -0.58 -3.49 10.46
C PHE A 24 0.42 -2.32 10.52
N PHE A 25 0.25 -1.30 9.68
CA PHE A 25 1.13 -0.14 9.65
C PHE A 25 1.07 0.66 10.97
N GLN A 26 -0.13 0.84 11.52
CA GLN A 26 -0.33 1.53 12.81
C GLN A 26 0.29 0.78 13.99
N GLN A 27 0.17 -0.55 14.02
CA GLN A 27 0.73 -1.37 15.10
C GLN A 27 2.25 -1.52 15.00
N ASN A 28 2.82 -1.34 13.81
CA ASN A 28 4.23 -1.58 13.53
C ASN A 28 4.96 -0.33 13.03
N GLN A 29 4.55 0.88 13.46
CA GLN A 29 5.16 2.15 13.03
C GLN A 29 6.69 2.17 13.17
N ILE A 30 7.24 1.48 14.18
CA ILE A 30 8.69 1.38 14.39
C ILE A 30 9.45 0.75 13.20
N LEU A 31 8.79 -0.07 12.39
CA LEU A 31 9.38 -0.66 11.18
C LEU A 31 9.51 0.35 10.04
N PHE A 32 8.72 1.42 10.05
CA PHE A 32 8.62 2.39 8.97
C PHE A 32 9.23 3.74 9.34
N LYS A 33 9.12 4.14 10.60
CA LYS A 33 9.60 5.42 11.10
C LYS A 33 11.08 5.63 10.79
N ASP A 34 11.37 6.77 10.18
CA ASP A 34 12.72 7.20 9.80
C ASP A 34 13.40 6.26 8.78
N LYS A 35 12.62 5.43 8.06
CA LYS A 35 13.12 4.51 7.02
C LYS A 35 12.79 4.97 5.61
N ILE A 36 13.55 4.44 4.66
CA ILE A 36 13.23 4.47 3.23
C ILE A 36 12.53 3.15 2.90
N VAL A 37 11.36 3.21 2.27
CA VAL A 37 10.53 2.05 1.92
C VAL A 37 10.45 1.91 0.40
N LEU A 38 10.45 0.68 -0.09
CA LEU A 38 10.20 0.34 -1.49
C LEU A 38 8.89 -0.45 -1.58
N ASP A 39 7.88 0.12 -2.21
CA ASP A 39 6.59 -0.50 -2.50
C ASP A 39 6.61 -1.05 -3.93
N VAL A 40 6.63 -2.38 -4.07
CA VAL A 40 6.74 -3.09 -5.35
C VAL A 40 5.36 -3.62 -5.75
N GLY A 41 4.91 -3.29 -6.95
CA GLY A 41 3.53 -3.58 -7.39
C GLY A 41 2.54 -2.62 -6.72
N CYS A 42 2.89 -1.33 -6.69
CA CYS A 42 2.18 -0.36 -5.85
C CYS A 42 0.73 -0.12 -6.28
N ARG A 43 0.33 -0.46 -7.52
CA ARG A 43 -1.02 -0.23 -8.06
C ARG A 43 -1.49 1.21 -7.81
N SER A 44 -2.54 1.37 -6.98
CA SER A 44 -3.11 2.65 -6.56
C SER A 44 -2.27 3.43 -5.55
N GLY A 45 -1.24 2.80 -4.97
CA GLY A 45 -0.33 3.40 -3.99
C GLY A 45 -0.85 3.37 -2.55
N LEU A 46 -1.87 2.55 -2.24
CA LEU A 46 -2.45 2.49 -0.88
C LEU A 46 -1.39 2.19 0.19
N LEU A 47 -0.56 1.16 -0.02
CA LEU A 47 0.48 0.78 0.94
C LEU A 47 1.58 1.83 1.05
N SER A 48 1.90 2.50 -0.06
CA SER A 48 2.81 3.65 -0.06
C SER A 48 2.31 4.78 0.84
N ILE A 49 1.02 5.09 0.81
CA ILE A 49 0.43 6.13 1.69
C ILE A 49 0.51 5.69 3.15
N LEU A 50 0.11 4.46 3.47
CA LEU A 50 0.18 3.92 4.83
C LEU A 50 1.61 3.91 5.38
N ALA A 51 2.61 3.63 4.55
CA ALA A 51 4.01 3.69 4.94
C ALA A 51 4.47 5.12 5.32
N VAL A 52 4.01 6.14 4.57
CA VAL A 52 4.26 7.55 4.91
C VAL A 52 3.58 7.93 6.22
N GLU A 53 2.32 7.55 6.41
CA GLU A 53 1.59 7.79 7.66
C GLU A 53 2.25 7.12 8.87
N ALA A 54 2.84 5.94 8.68
CA ALA A 54 3.63 5.24 9.70
C ALA A 54 5.01 5.85 9.96
N GLY A 55 5.40 6.91 9.24
CA GLY A 55 6.60 7.70 9.48
C GLY A 55 7.77 7.42 8.54
N ALA A 56 7.55 6.75 7.41
CA ALA A 56 8.60 6.59 6.40
C ALA A 56 9.08 7.96 5.89
N VAL A 57 10.39 8.13 5.82
CA VAL A 57 11.03 9.37 5.33
C VAL A 57 10.89 9.51 3.83
N LYS A 58 10.89 8.38 3.12
CA LYS A 58 10.71 8.33 1.68
C LYS A 58 10.16 6.98 1.27
N VAL A 59 9.21 6.99 0.34
CA VAL A 59 8.72 5.77 -0.30
C VAL A 59 9.04 5.84 -1.78
N PHE A 60 9.68 4.80 -2.31
CA PHE A 60 9.77 4.55 -3.74
C PHE A 60 8.66 3.57 -4.11
N ALA A 61 7.71 4.01 -4.91
CA ALA A 61 6.63 3.16 -5.39
C ALA A 61 6.92 2.78 -6.84
N ILE A 62 7.04 1.49 -7.12
CA ILE A 62 7.26 0.97 -8.47
C ILE A 62 6.15 0.00 -8.84
N GLY A 63 5.59 0.17 -10.02
CA GLY A 63 4.52 -0.66 -10.53
C GLY A 63 4.06 -0.19 -11.90
N ASN A 64 3.28 -1.04 -12.57
CA ASN A 64 2.52 -0.70 -13.76
C ASN A 64 1.03 -0.96 -13.50
N MET A 65 0.17 -0.71 -14.50
CA MET A 65 -1.28 -0.89 -14.36
C MET A 65 -1.71 -2.35 -14.12
N GLN A 66 -0.83 -3.32 -14.36
CA GLN A 66 -1.11 -4.76 -14.26
C GLN A 66 -0.54 -5.41 -12.99
N SER A 67 0.48 -4.79 -12.37
CA SER A 67 1.16 -5.25 -11.15
C SER A 67 0.51 -4.66 -9.92
#